data_AF-G5A330-F1
#
_entry.id   AF-G5A330-F1
#
_cell.length_a   1.000
_cell.length_b   1.000
_cell.length_c   1.000
_cell.angle_alpha   90.00
_cell.angle_beta   90.00
_cell.angle_gamma   90.00
#
_symmetry.space_group_name_H-M   'P 1'
#
loop_
_entity.id
_entity.type
_entity.pdbx_description
1 polymer ?
#
loop_
_entity_poly.entity_id
_entity_poly.type
_entity_poly.pdbx_seq_one_letter_code
_entity_poly.pdbx_strand_id
1 'polypeptide(L)'
;MEEVRELLKLILPVTGTTVLEFLPGFVSVLLASNMEGPNSQHYVDAATISVMLLNVTAQSLGLGLASALDTLCSQAYGAKRLDKIGVYFQTGVLVLAIALVPMLVVNSFAEPILGWLGQNADVTYLTRDFSRLMLTGLPFLFLYELVRKVMQAQNIVKPLVAIAVIGNLVNLAAGYVFVCTPS
;
A
#
# COMPACT_ATOMS: atom_id res chain seq x y z
N MET A 1 -27.46 -8.24 -20.44
CA MET A 1 -26.96 -6.93 -20.91
C MET A 1 -26.89 -5.90 -19.78
N GLU A 2 -27.88 -5.81 -18.89
CA GLU A 2 -27.85 -4.87 -17.75
C GLU A 2 -26.71 -5.17 -16.75
N GLU A 3 -26.48 -6.43 -16.40
CA GLU A 3 -25.37 -6.83 -15.52
C GLU A 3 -24.00 -6.44 -16.08
N VAL A 4 -23.78 -6.61 -17.39
CA VAL A 4 -22.54 -6.20 -18.06
C VAL A 4 -22.34 -4.69 -17.97
N ARG A 5 -23.43 -3.90 -18.07
CA ARG A 5 -23.36 -2.45 -17.95
C ARG A 5 -23.05 -1.99 -16.52
N GLU A 6 -23.61 -2.65 -15.51
CA GLU A 6 -23.27 -2.39 -14.11
C GLU A 6 -21.83 -2.81 -13.78
N LEU A 7 -21.38 -3.97 -14.26
CA LEU A 7 -19.98 -4.39 -14.15
C LEU A 7 -19.04 -3.38 -14.81
N LEU A 8 -19.34 -2.90 -16.01
CA LEU A 8 -18.52 -1.88 -16.70
C LEU A 8 -18.48 -0.54 -15.93
N LYS A 9 -19.60 -0.13 -15.32
CA LYS A 9 -19.64 1.07 -14.46
C LYS A 9 -18.79 0.94 -13.21
N LEU A 10 -18.55 -0.28 -12.72
CA LEU A 10 -17.70 -0.54 -11.55
C LEU A 10 -16.24 -0.75 -11.93
N ILE A 11 -15.96 -1.51 -12.99
CA ILE A 11 -14.59 -1.81 -13.44
C ILE A 11 -13.86 -0.52 -13.82
N LEU A 12 -14.53 0.41 -14.50
CA LEU A 12 -13.91 1.67 -14.94
C LEU A 12 -13.30 2.48 -13.77
N PRO A 13 -14.05 2.81 -12.69
CA PRO A 13 -13.50 3.51 -11.54
C PRO A 13 -12.54 2.66 -10.71
N VAL A 14 -12.72 1.33 -10.62
CA VAL A 14 -11.78 0.47 -9.89
C VAL A 14 -10.42 0.44 -10.59
N THR A 15 -10.39 0.16 -11.89
CA THR A 15 -9.17 0.21 -12.70
C THR A 15 -8.53 1.59 -12.66
N GLY A 16 -9.34 2.65 -12.77
CA GLY A 16 -8.86 4.03 -12.62
C GLY A 16 -8.20 4.28 -11.26
N THR A 17 -8.80 3.80 -10.18
CA THR A 17 -8.24 3.93 -8.82
C THR A 17 -6.92 3.16 -8.70
N THR A 18 -6.84 1.94 -9.22
CA THR A 18 -5.61 1.13 -9.18
C THR A 18 -4.47 1.80 -9.95
N VAL A 19 -4.76 2.36 -11.13
CA VAL A 19 -3.76 3.12 -11.90
C VAL A 19 -3.31 4.35 -11.12
N LEU A 20 -4.24 5.09 -10.52
CA LEU A 20 -3.93 6.25 -9.68
C LEU A 20 -3.09 5.86 -8.45
N GLU A 21 -3.25 4.67 -7.89
CA GLU A 21 -2.45 4.23 -6.74
C GLU A 21 -1.01 3.84 -7.11
N PHE A 22 -0.76 3.47 -8.38
CA PHE A 22 0.61 3.19 -8.87
C PHE A 22 1.40 4.46 -9.20
N LEU A 23 0.72 5.55 -9.57
CA LEU A 23 1.36 6.80 -9.98
C LEU A 23 2.28 7.42 -8.92
N PRO A 24 1.94 7.46 -7.62
CA PRO A 24 2.82 8.03 -6.60
C PRO A 24 4.19 7.35 -6.55
N GLY A 25 4.23 6.01 -6.63
CA GLY A 25 5.48 5.27 -6.65
C GLY A 25 6.33 5.60 -7.88
N PHE A 26 5.70 5.69 -9.05
CA PHE A 26 6.37 6.04 -10.30
C PHE A 26 6.91 7.48 -10.29
N VAL A 27 6.10 8.44 -9.83
CA VAL A 27 6.50 9.86 -9.72
C VAL A 27 7.63 10.02 -8.71
N SER A 28 7.57 9.37 -7.55
CA SER A 28 8.64 9.43 -6.55
C SER A 28 9.97 8.88 -7.08
N VAL A 29 9.95 7.80 -7.86
CA VAL A 29 11.16 7.26 -8.51
C VAL A 29 11.71 8.22 -9.56
N LEU A 30 10.85 8.81 -10.39
CA LEU A 30 11.27 9.80 -11.39
C LEU A 30 11.86 11.06 -10.73
N LEU A 31 11.28 11.54 -9.64
CA LEU A 31 11.82 12.68 -8.91
C LEU A 31 13.16 12.33 -8.26
N ALA A 32 13.26 11.16 -7.62
CA ALA A 32 14.50 10.68 -7.00
C ALA A 32 15.62 10.44 -8.02
N SER A 33 15.29 9.99 -9.25
CA SER A 33 16.29 9.78 -10.31
C SER A 33 16.90 11.09 -10.84
N ASN A 34 16.25 12.23 -10.63
CA ASN A 34 16.78 13.55 -11.01
C ASN A 34 17.63 14.19 -9.90
N MET A 35 17.80 13.54 -8.73
CA MET A 35 18.68 14.03 -7.66
C MET A 35 20.12 13.60 -7.91
N GLU A 36 20.93 14.48 -8.50
CA GLU A 36 22.37 14.28 -8.67
C GLU A 36 23.14 14.60 -7.37
N GLY A 37 23.73 13.60 -6.75
CA GLY A 37 24.61 13.77 -5.59
C GLY A 37 25.60 12.59 -5.44
N PRO A 38 26.80 12.80 -4.87
CA PRO A 38 27.88 11.80 -4.85
C PRO A 38 27.57 10.52 -4.04
N ASN A 39 26.47 10.48 -3.27
CA ASN A 39 25.99 9.31 -2.51
C ASN A 39 24.54 8.93 -2.84
N SER A 40 23.90 9.53 -3.85
CA SER A 40 22.46 9.35 -4.13
C SER A 40 22.09 7.90 -4.46
N GLN A 41 23.00 7.17 -5.12
CA GLN A 41 22.80 5.77 -5.49
C GLN A 41 22.53 4.87 -4.27
N HIS A 42 23.27 5.05 -3.17
CA HIS A 42 23.09 4.25 -1.97
C HIS A 42 21.75 4.50 -1.28
N TYR A 43 21.24 5.74 -1.31
CA TYR A 43 19.91 6.06 -0.77
C TYR A 43 18.79 5.45 -1.62
N VAL A 44 18.90 5.54 -2.95
CA VAL A 44 17.90 4.95 -3.86
C VAL A 44 17.89 3.43 -3.75
N ASP A 45 19.05 2.80 -3.69
CA ASP A 45 19.17 1.35 -3.53
C ASP A 45 18.59 0.90 -2.17
N ALA A 46 18.97 1.58 -1.08
CA ALA A 46 18.46 1.27 0.25
C ALA A 46 16.94 1.45 0.36
N ALA A 47 16.39 2.53 -0.22
CA ALA A 47 14.95 2.78 -0.26
C ALA A 47 14.22 1.70 -1.08
N THR A 48 14.77 1.34 -2.24
CA THR A 48 14.18 0.32 -3.12
C THR A 48 14.16 -1.05 -2.43
N ILE A 49 15.28 -1.47 -1.82
CA ILE A 49 15.35 -2.73 -1.09
C ILE A 49 14.39 -2.74 0.10
N SER A 50 14.26 -1.62 0.82
CA SER A 50 13.29 -1.49 1.92
C SER A 50 11.85 -1.72 1.44
N VAL A 51 11.47 -1.09 0.34
CA VAL A 51 10.14 -1.24 -0.28
C VAL A 51 9.92 -2.68 -0.74
N MET A 52 10.92 -3.31 -1.37
CA MET A 52 10.82 -4.71 -1.79
C MET A 52 10.63 -5.65 -0.59
N LEU A 53 11.41 -5.46 0.48
CA LEU A 53 11.31 -6.27 1.68
C LEU A 53 9.90 -6.17 2.30
N LEU A 54 9.37 -4.96 2.43
CA LEU A 54 8.02 -4.73 2.95
C LEU A 54 6.93 -5.30 2.04
N ASN A 55 7.10 -5.18 0.72
CA ASN A 55 6.16 -5.75 -0.25
C ASN A 55 6.03 -7.26 -0.10
N VAL A 56 7.17 -7.96 0.01
CA VAL A 56 7.21 -9.43 0.12
C VAL A 56 6.75 -9.89 1.50
N THR A 57 7.24 -9.27 2.57
CA THR A 57 7.05 -9.77 3.94
C THR A 57 5.76 -9.29 4.60
N ALA A 58 5.20 -8.16 4.18
CA ALA A 58 4.01 -7.57 4.81
C ALA A 58 2.87 -7.33 3.80
N GLN A 59 3.12 -6.56 2.74
CA GLN A 59 2.06 -6.06 1.87
C GLN A 59 1.36 -7.20 1.10
N SER A 60 2.11 -8.16 0.57
CA SER A 60 1.55 -9.31 -0.15
C SER A 60 0.66 -10.18 0.74
N LEU A 61 1.08 -10.40 1.99
CA LEU A 61 0.29 -11.15 2.98
C LEU A 61 -0.97 -10.37 3.39
N GLY A 62 -0.83 -9.07 3.66
CA GLY A 62 -1.95 -8.21 4.04
C GLY A 62 -3.01 -8.10 2.93
N LEU A 63 -2.57 -7.88 1.69
CA LEU A 63 -3.44 -7.87 0.51
C LEU A 63 -4.11 -9.23 0.28
N GLY A 64 -3.35 -10.32 0.44
CA GLY A 64 -3.87 -11.68 0.35
C GLY A 64 -4.99 -11.93 1.35
N LEU A 65 -4.79 -11.57 2.62
CA LEU A 65 -5.80 -11.68 3.67
C LEU A 65 -7.00 -10.76 3.40
N ALA A 66 -6.77 -9.52 2.95
CA ALA A 66 -7.83 -8.58 2.61
C ALA A 66 -8.68 -9.03 1.40
N SER A 67 -8.12 -9.82 0.48
CA SER A 67 -8.88 -10.37 -0.67
C SER A 67 -9.99 -11.32 -0.24
N ALA A 68 -9.83 -12.02 0.89
CA ALA A 68 -10.89 -12.88 1.44
C ALA A 68 -12.13 -12.05 1.84
N LEU A 69 -11.92 -10.81 2.30
CA LEU A 69 -13.03 -9.91 2.64
C LEU A 69 -13.80 -9.44 1.43
N ASP A 70 -13.15 -9.27 0.29
CA ASP A 70 -13.82 -8.91 -0.95
C ASP A 70 -14.88 -9.97 -1.31
N THR A 71 -14.49 -11.25 -1.19
CA THR A 71 -15.40 -12.38 -1.39
C THR A 71 -16.53 -12.41 -0.36
N LEU A 72 -16.21 -12.33 0.94
CA LEU A 72 -17.20 -12.40 2.02
C LEU A 72 -18.19 -11.24 1.97
N CYS A 73 -17.71 -10.01 1.71
CA CYS A 73 -18.54 -8.83 1.62
C CYS A 73 -19.41 -8.84 0.36
N SER A 74 -18.86 -9.27 -0.79
CA SER A 74 -19.63 -9.42 -2.02
C SER A 74 -20.76 -10.45 -1.88
N GLN A 75 -20.48 -11.59 -1.23
CA GLN A 75 -21.49 -12.60 -0.93
C GLN A 75 -22.57 -12.08 0.02
N ALA A 76 -22.19 -11.39 1.11
CA ALA A 76 -23.15 -10.80 2.03
C ALA A 76 -24.01 -9.72 1.37
N TYR A 77 -23.40 -8.87 0.53
CA TYR A 77 -24.10 -7.84 -0.22
C TYR A 77 -25.10 -8.44 -1.21
N GLY A 78 -24.69 -9.46 -1.98
CA GLY A 78 -25.58 -10.19 -2.89
C GLY A 78 -26.73 -10.91 -2.19
N ALA A 79 -26.48 -11.46 -0.99
CA ALA A 79 -27.50 -12.09 -0.15
C ALA A 79 -28.37 -11.09 0.64
N LYS A 80 -28.19 -9.77 0.44
CA LYS A 80 -28.85 -8.68 1.18
C LYS A 80 -28.64 -8.72 2.71
N ARG A 81 -27.54 -9.35 3.17
CA ARG A 81 -27.15 -9.46 4.59
C ARG A 81 -26.16 -8.36 4.99
N LEU A 82 -26.62 -7.12 4.90
CA LEU A 82 -25.77 -5.94 5.18
C LEU A 82 -25.29 -5.90 6.64
N ASP A 83 -26.04 -6.51 7.56
CA ASP A 83 -25.68 -6.69 8.97
C ASP A 83 -24.33 -7.42 9.15
N LYS A 84 -23.99 -8.33 8.23
CA LYS A 84 -22.75 -9.11 8.30
C LYS A 84 -21.53 -8.38 7.77
N ILE A 85 -21.69 -7.35 6.95
CA ILE A 85 -20.56 -6.60 6.37
C ILE A 85 -19.72 -5.96 7.48
N GLY A 86 -20.36 -5.36 8.50
CA GLY A 86 -19.66 -4.79 9.64
C GLY A 86 -18.89 -5.83 10.46
N VAL A 87 -19.49 -7.02 10.66
CA VAL A 87 -18.85 -8.13 11.37
C VAL A 87 -17.63 -8.66 10.60
N TYR A 88 -17.75 -8.77 9.28
CA TYR A 88 -16.63 -9.17 8.42
C TYR A 88 -15.52 -8.12 8.44
N PHE A 89 -15.85 -6.83 8.37
CA PHE A 89 -14.85 -5.77 8.50
C PHE A 89 -14.09 -5.85 9.83
N GLN A 90 -14.80 -5.97 10.96
CA GLN A 90 -14.16 -6.13 12.28
C GLN A 90 -13.30 -7.39 12.36
N THR A 91 -13.77 -8.50 11.79
CA THR A 91 -12.99 -9.74 11.68
C THR A 91 -11.71 -9.51 10.89
N GLY A 92 -11.79 -8.82 9.75
CA GLY A 92 -10.63 -8.49 8.94
C GLY A 92 -9.63 -7.59 9.65
N VAL A 93 -10.11 -6.59 10.40
CA VAL A 93 -9.24 -5.74 11.24
C VAL A 93 -8.50 -6.59 12.27
N LEU A 94 -9.19 -7.50 12.96
CA LEU A 94 -8.56 -8.40 13.93
C LEU A 94 -7.54 -9.34 13.29
N VAL A 95 -7.90 -9.96 12.16
CA VAL A 95 -7.01 -10.87 11.42
C VAL A 95 -5.76 -10.13 10.94
N LEU A 96 -5.90 -8.93 10.37
CA LEU A 96 -4.75 -8.13 9.95
C LEU A 96 -3.95 -7.61 11.14
N ALA A 97 -4.56 -7.27 12.27
CA ALA A 97 -3.85 -6.88 13.47
C ALA A 97 -3.00 -8.02 14.03
N ILE A 98 -3.53 -9.25 14.04
CA ILE A 98 -2.78 -10.44 14.46
C ILE A 98 -1.66 -10.73 13.45
N ALA A 99 -1.94 -10.65 12.15
CA ALA A 99 -0.94 -10.87 11.10
C ALA A 99 0.13 -9.78 11.05
N LEU A 100 -0.17 -8.57 11.52
CA LEU A 100 0.79 -7.48 11.61
C LEU A 100 1.92 -7.81 12.59
N VAL A 101 1.64 -8.53 13.69
CA VAL A 101 2.66 -8.89 14.69
C VAL A 101 3.84 -9.66 14.08
N PRO A 102 3.68 -10.82 13.40
CA PRO A 102 4.78 -11.50 12.77
C PRO A 102 5.43 -10.68 11.64
N MET A 103 4.67 -9.86 10.91
CA MET A 103 5.24 -8.97 9.88
C MET A 103 6.20 -7.94 10.48
N LEU A 104 5.83 -7.32 11.61
CA LEU A 104 6.68 -6.39 12.35
C LEU A 104 7.94 -7.06 12.89
N VAL A 105 7.80 -8.29 13.40
CA VAL A 105 8.94 -9.08 13.89
C VAL A 105 9.92 -9.35 12.75
N VAL A 106 9.45 -9.88 11.62
CA VAL A 106 10.31 -10.19 10.45
C VAL A 106 11.02 -8.95 9.94
N ASN A 107 10.31 -7.82 9.80
CA ASN A 107 10.92 -6.57 9.33
C ASN A 107 11.85 -5.92 10.36
N SER A 108 11.69 -6.20 11.66
CA SER A 108 12.65 -5.76 12.68
C SER A 108 14.01 -6.45 12.51
N PHE A 109 14.04 -7.62 11.88
CA PHE A 109 15.25 -8.35 11.49
C PHE A 109 15.70 -8.02 10.05
N ALA A 110 15.26 -6.92 9.46
CA ALA A 110 15.69 -6.50 8.12
C ALA A 110 17.22 -6.41 8.00
N GLU A 111 17.90 -5.85 8.99
CA GLU A 111 19.36 -5.69 9.01
C GLU A 111 20.13 -7.03 8.87
N PRO A 112 19.90 -8.04 9.74
CA PRO A 112 20.57 -9.34 9.57
C PRO A 112 20.12 -10.08 8.31
N ILE A 113 18.86 -9.93 7.86
CA ILE A 113 18.39 -10.52 6.60
C ILE A 113 19.20 -9.96 5.42
N LEU A 114 19.39 -8.64 5.36
CA LEU A 114 20.18 -7.99 4.32
C LEU A 114 21.67 -8.33 4.41
N GLY A 115 22.21 -8.40 5.63
CA GLY A 115 23.59 -8.85 5.85
C GLY A 115 23.85 -10.26 5.33
N TRP A 116 22.88 -11.18 5.51
CA TRP A 116 22.95 -12.53 4.94
C TRP A 116 22.84 -12.57 3.42
N LEU A 117 22.11 -11.61 2.83
CA LEU A 117 22.02 -11.44 1.37
C LEU A 117 23.28 -10.81 0.75
N GLY A 118 24.30 -10.50 1.56
CA GLY A 118 25.56 -9.93 1.09
C GLY A 118 25.49 -8.46 0.73
N GLN A 119 24.51 -7.72 1.27
CA GLN A 119 24.41 -6.27 1.05
C GLN A 119 25.52 -5.51 1.79
N ASN A 120 25.93 -4.37 1.24
CA ASN A 120 26.92 -3.49 1.87
C ASN A 120 26.40 -2.99 3.23
N ALA A 121 27.30 -2.81 4.19
CA ALA A 121 26.96 -2.38 5.55
C ALA A 121 26.23 -1.03 5.57
N ASP A 122 26.67 -0.08 4.73
CA ASP A 122 26.05 1.24 4.62
C ASP A 122 24.60 1.15 4.10
N VAL A 123 24.38 0.39 3.02
CA VAL A 123 23.03 0.15 2.44
C VAL A 123 22.13 -0.56 3.45
N THR A 124 22.68 -1.53 4.17
CA THR A 124 21.94 -2.32 5.17
C THR A 124 21.46 -1.45 6.34
N TYR A 125 22.31 -0.54 6.82
CA TYR A 125 21.95 0.41 7.87
C TYR A 125 20.87 1.38 7.40
N LEU A 126 21.04 1.97 6.21
CA LEU A 126 20.04 2.85 5.59
C LEU A 126 18.69 2.15 5.40
N THR A 127 18.68 0.91 4.90
CA THR A 127 17.46 0.12 4.74
C THR A 127 16.75 -0.15 6.07
N ARG A 128 17.49 -0.37 7.16
CA ARG A 128 16.88 -0.55 8.49
C ARG A 128 16.07 0.68 8.91
N ASP A 129 16.63 1.87 8.73
CA ASP A 129 15.96 3.12 9.13
C ASP A 129 14.75 3.41 8.24
N PHE A 130 14.87 3.21 6.92
CA PHE A 130 13.74 3.32 5.99
C PHE A 130 12.63 2.30 6.33
N SER A 131 12.99 1.05 6.58
CA SER A 131 12.03 0.00 6.95
C SER A 131 11.28 0.36 8.23
N ARG A 132 11.98 0.86 9.27
CA ARG A 132 11.34 1.31 10.53
C ARG A 132 10.34 2.42 10.32
N LEU A 133 10.66 3.41 9.50
CA LEU A 133 9.73 4.49 9.17
C LEU A 133 8.49 3.92 8.48
N MET A 134 8.66 3.07 7.48
CA MET A 134 7.55 2.48 6.74
C MET A 134 6.71 1.50 7.59
N LEU A 135 7.32 0.80 8.56
CA LEU A 135 6.62 -0.09 9.49
C LEU A 135 5.55 0.64 10.29
N THR A 136 5.78 1.91 10.65
CA THR A 136 4.77 2.72 11.36
C THR A 136 3.55 3.03 10.49
N GLY A 137 3.71 3.04 9.16
CA GLY A 137 2.64 3.29 8.19
C GLY A 137 1.80 2.05 7.83
N LEU A 138 2.33 0.83 8.03
CA LEU A 138 1.63 -0.43 7.72
C LEU A 138 0.22 -0.56 8.33
N PRO A 139 -0.03 -0.28 9.62
CA PRO A 139 -1.37 -0.42 10.18
C PRO A 139 -2.39 0.50 9.48
N PHE A 140 -1.98 1.71 9.10
CA PHE A 140 -2.83 2.64 8.36
C PHE A 140 -3.09 2.16 6.93
N LEU A 141 -2.07 1.62 6.27
CA LEU A 141 -2.18 1.04 4.93
C LEU A 141 -3.19 -0.13 4.91
N PHE A 142 -3.09 -1.04 5.87
CA PHE A 142 -4.00 -2.17 6.00
C PHE A 142 -5.43 -1.75 6.32
N LEU A 143 -5.61 -0.77 7.20
CA LEU A 143 -6.93 -0.23 7.48
C LEU A 143 -7.56 0.42 6.24
N TYR A 144 -6.78 1.21 5.50
CA TYR A 144 -7.23 1.78 4.22
C TYR A 144 -7.67 0.70 3.24
N GLU A 145 -6.85 -0.35 3.07
CA GLU A 145 -7.15 -1.44 2.14
C GLU A 145 -8.43 -2.20 2.55
N LEU A 146 -8.64 -2.46 3.85
CA LEU A 146 -9.87 -3.07 4.35
C LEU A 146 -11.11 -2.22 4.03
N VAL A 147 -11.05 -0.92 4.32
CA VAL A 147 -12.15 0.01 4.03
C VAL A 147 -12.43 0.05 2.54
N ARG A 148 -11.37 0.12 1.72
CA ARG A 148 -11.46 0.10 0.28
C ARG A 148 -12.15 -1.14 -0.25
N LYS A 149 -11.77 -2.34 0.21
CA LYS A 149 -12.39 -3.61 -0.20
C LYS A 149 -13.86 -3.68 0.19
N VAL A 150 -14.20 -3.26 1.40
CA VAL A 150 -15.60 -3.22 1.87
C VAL A 150 -16.44 -2.22 1.07
N MET A 151 -15.90 -1.06 0.71
CA MET A 151 -16.59 -0.09 -0.14
C MET A 151 -16.73 -0.57 -1.59
N GLN A 152 -15.70 -1.20 -2.14
CA GLN A 152 -15.73 -1.81 -3.48
C GLN A 152 -16.77 -2.93 -3.58
N ALA A 153 -16.83 -3.83 -2.60
CA ALA A 153 -17.80 -4.92 -2.53
C ALA A 153 -19.26 -4.42 -2.49
N GLN A 154 -19.48 -3.21 -1.98
CA GLN A 154 -20.79 -2.53 -1.95
C GLN A 154 -21.07 -1.66 -3.19
N ASN A 155 -20.18 -1.66 -4.19
CA ASN A 155 -20.23 -0.79 -5.36
C ASN A 155 -20.11 0.73 -5.05
N ILE A 156 -19.54 1.10 -3.91
CA ILE A 156 -19.37 2.49 -3.47
C ILE A 156 -17.93 2.96 -3.77
N VAL A 157 -17.65 3.22 -5.04
CA VAL A 157 -16.27 3.51 -5.52
C VAL A 157 -15.96 4.99 -5.75
N LYS A 158 -16.98 5.85 -5.83
CA LYS A 158 -16.81 7.30 -6.01
C LYS A 158 -15.93 7.99 -4.94
N PRO A 159 -16.11 7.75 -3.62
CA PRO A 159 -15.26 8.38 -2.61
C PRO A 159 -13.81 7.88 -2.69
N LEU A 160 -13.58 6.62 -3.06
CA LEU A 160 -12.23 6.07 -3.24
C LEU A 160 -11.48 6.77 -4.36
N VAL A 161 -12.14 7.00 -5.51
CA VAL A 161 -11.56 7.74 -6.63
C VAL A 161 -11.20 9.16 -6.22
N ALA A 162 -12.07 9.86 -5.49
CA ALA A 162 -11.81 11.22 -5.02
C ALA A 162 -10.58 11.28 -4.08
N ILE A 163 -10.48 10.37 -3.12
CA ILE A 163 -9.33 10.27 -2.21
C ILE A 163 -8.04 9.98 -2.99
N ALA A 164 -8.08 9.04 -3.95
CA ALA A 164 -6.90 8.70 -4.75
C ALA A 164 -6.41 9.88 -5.61
N VAL A 165 -7.33 10.65 -6.21
CA VAL A 165 -6.99 11.87 -6.97
C VAL A 165 -6.36 12.92 -6.06
N ILE A 166 -6.98 13.20 -4.90
CA ILE A 166 -6.44 14.17 -3.93
C ILE A 166 -5.06 13.73 -3.44
N GLY A 167 -4.90 12.45 -3.08
CA GLY A 167 -3.63 11.89 -2.63
C GLY A 167 -2.52 12.03 -3.67
N ASN A 168 -2.82 11.82 -4.96
CA ASN A 168 -1.87 12.03 -6.05
C ASN A 168 -1.46 13.50 -6.20
N LEU A 169 -2.42 14.42 -6.11
CA LEU A 169 -2.13 15.86 -6.19
C LEU A 169 -1.24 16.31 -5.02
N VAL A 170 -1.52 15.83 -3.82
CA VAL A 170 -0.69 16.09 -2.64
C VAL A 170 0.70 15.49 -2.80
N ASN A 171 0.80 14.24 -3.29
CA ASN A 171 2.09 13.60 -3.52
C ASN A 171 2.94 14.35 -4.55
N LEU A 172 2.32 14.81 -5.65
CA LEU A 172 3.00 15.61 -6.67
C LEU A 172 3.45 16.97 -6.11
N ALA A 173 2.59 17.65 -5.34
CA ALA A 173 2.93 18.93 -4.73
C ALA A 173 4.05 18.80 -3.69
N ALA A 174 3.96 17.80 -2.81
CA ALA A 174 5.00 17.52 -1.82
C ALA A 174 6.32 17.15 -2.48
N GLY A 175 6.30 16.25 -3.48
CA GLY A 175 7.48 15.86 -4.24
C GLY A 175 8.14 17.05 -4.93
N TYR A 176 7.35 17.94 -5.55
CA TYR A 176 7.86 19.16 -6.18
C TYR A 176 8.47 20.13 -5.16
N VAL A 177 7.82 20.32 -4.01
CA VAL A 177 8.35 21.16 -2.91
C VAL A 177 9.67 20.61 -2.38
N PHE A 178 9.77 19.30 -2.15
CA PHE A 178 11.00 18.67 -1.66
C PHE A 178 12.16 18.74 -2.67
N VAL A 179 11.87 18.66 -3.98
CA VAL A 179 12.91 18.79 -5.02
C VAL A 179 13.30 20.26 -5.26
N CYS A 180 12.36 21.20 -5.22
CA CYS A 180 12.62 22.61 -5.48
C CYS A 180 13.09 23.42 -4.26
N THR A 181 13.02 22.89 -3.03
CA THR A 181 13.56 23.55 -1.84
C THR A 181 14.96 22.99 -1.56
N PRO A 182 16.05 23.68 -1.94
CA PRO A 182 17.40 23.20 -1.66
C PRO A 182 17.68 23.42 -0.17
N SER A 183 17.97 22.35 0.56
CA SER A 183 18.63 22.39 1.87
C SER A 183 20.13 22.34 1.71
#